data_AF-A0A0Q8Q0D2-F1
#
_entry.id   AF-A0A0Q8Q0D2-F1
#
_cell.length_a   1.000
_cell.length_b   1.000
_cell.length_c   1.000
_cell.angle_alpha   90.00
_cell.angle_beta   90.00
_cell.angle_gamma   90.00
#
_symmetry.space_group_name_H-M   'P 1'
#
loop_
_entity.id
_entity.type
_entity.pdbx_description
1 polymer ?
#
loop_
_entity_poly.entity_id
_entity_poly.type
_entity_poly.pdbx_seq_one_letter_code
_entity_poly.pdbx_strand_id
1 'polypeptide(L)'
;MRVFLLLVALSASFPAWADQAEDFLISLCMKGFQMTSMPTGDAQNFCSCVRKDISPRLSSVQRTTLRAAQEDLLKNRKPDAAGLSESGVRDLVVAAQARCEQALYPPSTPVHAQAGKLEMTLRCNSDTSVPEALIYIRNGQLLSEKEKTEQGKKLMDDPNFMGYFATVSTVIDGIRKTEKWGIDMIGQIVFPEKPHELISALRSAKTFEVDIKRGTNTYAGTFQMTGKISPLWNPCGAMPR
;
A
#
# COMPACT_ATOMS: atom_id res chain seq x y z
N MET A 1 -45.65 -10.35 40.38
CA MET A 1 -45.81 -11.80 40.17
C MET A 1 -46.01 -12.06 38.68
N ARG A 2 -45.16 -12.91 38.10
CA ARG A 2 -45.32 -13.69 36.85
C ARG A 2 -45.33 -12.91 35.51
N VAL A 3 -44.69 -13.28 34.40
CA VAL A 3 -43.54 -14.11 33.96
C VAL A 3 -43.76 -14.28 32.45
N PHE A 4 -42.75 -13.94 31.64
CA PHE A 4 -42.35 -14.48 30.32
C PHE A 4 -43.39 -14.84 29.23
N LEU A 5 -43.21 -14.32 28.00
CA LEU A 5 -42.64 -15.09 26.88
C LEU A 5 -42.45 -14.25 25.61
N LEU A 6 -41.21 -14.32 25.11
CA LEU A 6 -40.70 -14.16 23.74
C LEU A 6 -41.66 -13.65 22.63
N LEU A 7 -41.31 -12.49 22.07
CA LEU A 7 -41.47 -12.19 20.65
C LEU A 7 -40.07 -12.04 20.04
N VAL A 8 -39.41 -13.18 19.88
CA VAL A 8 -38.22 -13.34 19.03
C VAL A 8 -38.65 -14.20 17.85
N ALA A 9 -38.24 -13.76 16.66
CA ALA A 9 -38.24 -14.46 15.37
C ALA A 9 -39.55 -14.40 14.54
N LEU A 10 -39.61 -13.48 13.57
CA LEU A 10 -39.40 -13.76 12.14
C LEU A 10 -40.01 -12.68 11.24
N SER A 11 -39.20 -11.66 10.92
CA SER A 11 -39.18 -11.06 9.57
C SER A 11 -37.80 -10.46 9.30
N ALA A 12 -36.75 -11.24 9.59
CA ALA A 12 -35.50 -11.12 8.88
C ALA A 12 -35.72 -11.79 7.52
N SER A 13 -35.91 -11.02 6.46
CA SER A 13 -35.80 -11.43 5.05
C SER A 13 -36.03 -10.21 4.15
N PHE A 14 -35.22 -9.15 4.27
CA PHE A 14 -34.83 -8.48 3.04
C PHE A 14 -33.73 -9.36 2.49
N PRO A 15 -33.97 -10.20 1.46
CA PRO A 15 -32.84 -10.67 0.71
C PRO A 15 -32.11 -9.41 0.27
N ALA A 16 -30.84 -9.31 0.64
CA ALA A 16 -29.89 -8.53 -0.11
C ALA A 16 -30.03 -9.01 -1.57
N TRP A 17 -30.96 -8.41 -2.32
CA TRP A 17 -30.88 -8.44 -3.76
C TRP A 17 -29.57 -7.72 -4.01
N ALA A 18 -28.54 -8.52 -4.32
CA ALA A 18 -27.30 -8.02 -4.88
C ALA A 18 -27.71 -6.97 -5.90
N ASP A 19 -27.35 -5.71 -5.62
CA ASP A 19 -27.96 -4.59 -6.31
C ASP A 19 -27.55 -4.72 -7.77
N GLN A 20 -28.48 -5.08 -8.66
CA GLN A 20 -28.17 -5.54 -10.02
C GLN A 20 -27.36 -4.48 -10.82
N ALA A 21 -27.55 -3.21 -10.47
CA ALA A 21 -26.76 -2.09 -10.96
C ALA A 21 -25.25 -2.20 -10.61
N GLU A 22 -24.91 -2.71 -9.43
CA GLU A 22 -23.54 -2.91 -8.96
C GLU A 22 -22.84 -4.09 -9.66
N ASP A 23 -23.56 -5.17 -9.91
CA ASP A 23 -23.05 -6.33 -10.67
C ASP A 23 -22.87 -5.99 -12.16
N PHE A 24 -23.71 -5.10 -12.68
CA PHE A 24 -23.56 -4.56 -14.02
C PHE A 24 -22.30 -3.69 -14.15
N LEU A 25 -21.98 -2.87 -13.14
CA LEU A 25 -20.74 -2.08 -13.10
C LEU A 25 -19.49 -2.97 -13.11
N ILE A 26 -19.49 -4.08 -12.36
CA ILE A 26 -18.39 -5.07 -12.41
C ILE A 26 -18.28 -5.67 -13.80
N SER A 27 -19.39 -6.09 -14.39
CA SER A 27 -19.39 -6.76 -15.71
C SER A 27 -18.87 -5.83 -16.81
N LEU A 28 -19.27 -4.56 -16.79
CA LEU A 28 -18.76 -3.54 -17.71
C LEU A 28 -17.26 -3.29 -17.53
N CYS A 29 -16.82 -3.16 -16.27
CA CYS A 29 -15.42 -2.95 -15.95
C CYS A 29 -14.54 -4.13 -16.43
N MET A 30 -14.95 -5.37 -16.13
CA MET A 30 -14.23 -6.58 -16.56
C MET A 30 -14.17 -6.72 -18.09
N LYS A 31 -15.24 -6.34 -18.80
CA LYS A 31 -15.27 -6.34 -20.27
C LYS A 31 -14.25 -5.37 -20.87
N GLY A 32 -13.97 -4.24 -20.20
CA GLY A 32 -12.91 -3.32 -20.59
C GLY A 32 -11.51 -3.95 -20.54
N PHE A 33 -11.25 -4.84 -19.57
CA PHE A 33 -9.94 -5.49 -19.40
C PHE A 33 -9.74 -6.73 -20.28
N GLN A 34 -10.80 -7.29 -20.87
CA GLN A 34 -10.69 -8.44 -21.80
C GLN A 34 -9.82 -8.16 -23.03
N MET A 35 -9.62 -6.89 -23.37
CA MET A 35 -8.79 -6.45 -24.50
C MET A 35 -7.39 -5.97 -24.07
N THR A 36 -7.00 -6.21 -22.82
CA THR A 36 -5.74 -5.74 -22.24
C THR A 36 -4.84 -6.91 -21.81
N SER A 37 -3.57 -6.61 -21.50
CA SER A 37 -2.62 -7.57 -20.94
C SER A 37 -2.74 -7.75 -19.42
N MET A 38 -3.73 -7.13 -18.77
CA MET A 38 -3.90 -7.21 -17.32
C MET A 38 -4.31 -8.62 -16.89
N PRO A 39 -3.66 -9.23 -15.88
CA PRO A 39 -4.09 -10.51 -15.33
C PRO A 39 -5.52 -10.46 -14.79
N THR A 40 -6.29 -11.53 -15.00
CA THR A 40 -7.71 -11.61 -14.61
C THR A 40 -7.96 -11.34 -13.13
N GLY A 41 -7.05 -11.78 -12.25
CA GLY A 41 -7.15 -11.54 -10.80
C GLY A 41 -7.00 -10.05 -10.44
N ASP A 42 -6.13 -9.33 -11.13
CA ASP A 42 -5.91 -7.90 -10.90
C ASP A 42 -7.07 -7.08 -11.45
N ALA A 43 -7.59 -7.45 -12.62
CA ALA A 43 -8.80 -6.87 -13.18
C ALA A 43 -10.01 -7.05 -12.23
N GLN A 44 -10.17 -8.23 -11.62
CA GLN A 44 -11.23 -8.49 -10.64
C GLN A 44 -11.08 -7.62 -9.38
N ASN A 45 -9.86 -7.49 -8.85
CA ASN A 45 -9.58 -6.63 -7.71
C ASN A 45 -9.87 -5.15 -8.03
N PHE A 46 -9.51 -4.71 -9.24
CA PHE A 46 -9.80 -3.38 -9.73
C PHE A 46 -11.28 -3.09 -9.85
N CYS A 47 -12.01 -3.95 -10.54
CA CYS A 47 -13.45 -3.77 -10.71
C CYS A 47 -14.21 -3.87 -9.38
N SER A 48 -13.72 -4.67 -8.42
CA SER A 48 -14.25 -4.73 -7.06
C SER A 48 -14.04 -3.42 -6.28
N CYS A 49 -12.86 -2.80 -6.40
CA CYS A 49 -12.60 -1.48 -5.82
C CYS A 49 -13.57 -0.43 -6.39
N VAL A 50 -13.68 -0.37 -7.73
CA VAL A 50 -14.53 0.61 -8.41
C VAL A 50 -15.99 0.45 -7.98
N ARG A 51 -16.49 -0.80 -7.88
CA ARG A 51 -17.83 -1.06 -7.35
C ARG A 51 -18.00 -0.51 -5.93
N LYS A 52 -17.07 -0.83 -5.02
CA LYS A 52 -17.15 -0.42 -3.61
C LYS A 52 -17.15 1.10 -3.43
N ASP A 53 -16.43 1.82 -4.29
CA ASP A 53 -16.39 3.29 -4.22
C ASP A 53 -17.66 3.94 -4.79
N ILE A 54 -18.21 3.38 -5.87
CA ILE A 54 -19.38 3.95 -6.57
C ILE A 54 -20.70 3.59 -5.87
N SER A 55 -20.86 2.33 -5.46
CA SER A 55 -22.10 1.80 -4.85
C SER A 55 -22.73 2.77 -3.83
N PRO A 56 -22.02 3.28 -2.80
CA PRO A 56 -22.63 4.17 -1.81
C PRO A 56 -22.95 5.58 -2.35
N ARG A 57 -22.40 5.96 -3.51
CA ARG A 57 -22.52 7.31 -4.10
C ARG A 57 -23.59 7.39 -5.21
N LEU A 58 -24.13 6.26 -5.65
CA LEU A 58 -25.18 6.23 -6.67
C LEU A 58 -26.49 6.79 -6.12
N SER A 59 -26.99 7.84 -6.77
CA SER A 59 -28.36 8.34 -6.57
C SER A 59 -29.41 7.35 -7.08
N SER A 60 -30.67 7.52 -6.65
CA SER A 60 -31.79 6.68 -7.10
C SER A 60 -31.98 6.71 -8.63
N VAL A 61 -31.81 7.88 -9.25
CA VAL A 61 -31.89 8.05 -10.70
C VAL A 61 -30.81 7.23 -11.41
N GLN A 62 -29.56 7.33 -10.94
CA GLN A 62 -28.42 6.61 -11.51
C GLN A 62 -28.55 5.09 -11.37
N ARG A 63 -29.06 4.60 -10.22
CA ARG A 63 -29.34 3.17 -10.03
C ARG A 63 -30.40 2.67 -11.02
N THR A 64 -31.47 3.44 -11.23
CA THR A 64 -32.53 3.10 -12.21
C THR A 64 -31.99 3.06 -13.63
N THR A 65 -31.17 4.05 -14.03
CA THR A 65 -30.53 4.08 -15.36
C THR A 65 -29.62 2.86 -15.57
N LEU A 66 -28.84 2.45 -14.56
CA LEU A 66 -27.98 1.28 -14.64
C LEU A 66 -28.77 -0.03 -14.78
N ARG A 67 -29.88 -0.18 -14.04
CA ARG A 67 -30.77 -1.35 -14.17
C ARG A 67 -31.42 -1.41 -15.54
N ALA A 68 -31.92 -0.28 -16.06
CA ALA A 68 -32.52 -0.23 -17.39
C ALA A 68 -31.52 -0.63 -18.49
N ALA A 69 -30.28 -0.13 -18.41
CA ALA A 69 -29.21 -0.49 -19.33
C ALA A 69 -28.85 -1.99 -19.26
N GLN A 70 -28.88 -2.58 -18.07
CA GLN A 70 -28.66 -4.02 -17.89
C GLN A 70 -29.80 -4.85 -18.49
N GLU A 71 -31.05 -4.46 -18.26
CA GLU A 71 -32.21 -5.14 -18.85
C GLU A 71 -32.19 -5.10 -20.38
N ASP A 72 -31.77 -3.97 -20.97
CA ASP A 72 -31.61 -3.85 -22.41
C ASP A 72 -30.57 -4.84 -22.94
N LEU A 73 -29.42 -4.96 -22.28
CA LEU A 73 -28.40 -5.93 -22.69
C LEU A 73 -28.86 -7.38 -22.54
N LEU A 74 -29.59 -7.72 -21.47
CA LEU A 74 -30.16 -9.05 -21.28
C LEU A 74 -31.19 -9.39 -22.38
N LYS A 75 -31.84 -8.39 -22.95
CA LYS A 75 -32.79 -8.51 -24.07
C LYS A 75 -32.12 -8.36 -25.45
N ASN A 76 -30.78 -8.37 -25.54
CA ASN A 76 -30.00 -8.12 -26.76
C ASN A 76 -30.31 -6.78 -27.44
N ARG A 77 -30.73 -5.77 -26.66
CA ARG A 77 -30.93 -4.39 -27.10
C ARG A 77 -29.72 -3.53 -26.73
N LYS A 78 -29.50 -2.48 -27.50
CA LYS A 78 -28.44 -1.50 -27.22
C LYS A 78 -28.91 -0.55 -26.12
N PRO A 79 -28.18 -0.39 -25.01
CA PRO A 79 -28.50 0.59 -23.99
C PRO A 79 -28.54 2.01 -24.54
N ASP A 80 -29.39 2.85 -23.95
CA ASP A 80 -29.44 4.27 -24.27
C ASP A 80 -28.15 4.98 -23.80
N ALA A 81 -27.27 5.26 -24.77
CA ALA A 81 -26.00 5.94 -24.52
C ALA A 81 -26.19 7.41 -24.09
N ALA A 82 -27.26 8.07 -24.54
CA ALA A 82 -27.56 9.45 -24.16
C ALA A 82 -28.00 9.50 -22.70
N GLY A 83 -28.97 8.67 -22.30
CA GLY A 83 -29.41 8.54 -20.92
C GLY A 83 -28.30 8.14 -19.95
N LEU A 84 -27.37 7.27 -20.36
CA LEU A 84 -26.19 6.93 -19.55
C LEU A 84 -25.22 8.11 -19.39
N SER A 85 -24.98 8.88 -20.45
CA SER A 85 -24.10 10.05 -20.41
C SER A 85 -24.69 11.19 -19.57
N GLU A 86 -25.98 11.46 -19.71
CA GLU A 86 -26.68 12.54 -19.00
C GLU A 86 -26.90 12.24 -17.51
N SER A 87 -26.93 10.95 -17.12
CA SER A 87 -27.09 10.54 -15.72
C SER A 87 -25.89 10.85 -14.80
N GLY A 88 -24.72 11.22 -15.37
CA GLY A 88 -23.48 11.43 -14.61
C GLY A 88 -22.85 10.14 -14.06
N VAL A 89 -23.38 8.95 -14.39
CA VAL A 89 -22.78 7.66 -13.99
C VAL A 89 -21.36 7.53 -14.54
N ARG A 90 -21.13 7.99 -15.78
CA ARG A 90 -19.80 7.96 -16.41
C ARG A 90 -18.76 8.72 -15.58
N ASP A 91 -19.10 9.90 -15.08
CA ASP A 91 -18.16 10.72 -14.30
C ASP A 91 -17.85 10.09 -12.94
N LEU A 92 -18.85 9.48 -12.30
CA LEU A 92 -18.64 8.69 -11.08
C LEU A 92 -17.73 7.49 -11.34
N VAL A 93 -17.92 6.80 -12.47
CA VAL A 93 -17.08 5.67 -12.88
C VAL A 93 -15.64 6.12 -13.16
N VAL A 94 -15.43 7.18 -13.94
CA VAL A 94 -14.09 7.71 -14.24
C VAL A 94 -13.39 8.19 -12.97
N ALA A 95 -14.10 8.90 -12.09
CA ALA A 95 -13.52 9.37 -10.84
C ALA A 95 -13.19 8.22 -9.87
N ALA A 96 -14.03 7.17 -9.84
CA ALA A 96 -13.76 5.97 -9.05
C ALA A 96 -12.64 5.13 -9.66
N GLN A 97 -12.55 5.03 -10.99
CA GLN A 97 -11.42 4.42 -11.70
C GLN A 97 -10.14 5.15 -11.37
N ALA A 98 -10.11 6.49 -11.41
CA ALA A 98 -8.93 7.26 -11.02
C ALA A 98 -8.55 7.06 -9.55
N ARG A 99 -9.52 6.96 -8.62
CA ARG A 99 -9.26 6.67 -7.20
C ARG A 99 -8.82 5.24 -6.94
N CYS A 100 -9.39 4.28 -7.65
CA CYS A 100 -9.05 2.87 -7.55
C CYS A 100 -7.76 2.54 -8.27
N GLU A 101 -7.48 3.19 -9.39
CA GLU A 101 -6.16 3.24 -10.00
C GLU A 101 -5.21 3.92 -9.03
N GLN A 102 -5.56 5.03 -8.37
CA GLN A 102 -4.85 5.58 -7.21
C GLN A 102 -4.90 4.73 -5.92
N ALA A 103 -5.49 3.54 -5.92
CA ALA A 103 -5.47 2.62 -4.78
C ALA A 103 -4.86 1.25 -5.12
N LEU A 104 -4.84 0.87 -6.40
CA LEU A 104 -4.29 -0.37 -6.96
C LEU A 104 -2.97 -0.13 -7.71
N TYR A 105 -2.83 1.06 -8.29
CA TYR A 105 -1.68 1.61 -9.02
C TYR A 105 -1.15 2.90 -8.37
N PRO A 106 -1.18 2.97 -7.05
CA PRO A 106 0.01 3.33 -6.33
C PRO A 106 0.08 2.33 -5.18
N PRO A 107 1.27 1.78 -4.87
CA PRO A 107 2.36 2.69 -4.52
C PRO A 107 3.75 2.01 -4.43
N SER A 108 4.49 2.00 -5.53
CA SER A 108 5.95 1.88 -5.44
C SER A 108 6.60 3.23 -5.08
N THR A 109 5.82 4.32 -5.05
CA THR A 109 6.31 5.64 -4.63
C THR A 109 6.94 5.52 -3.23
N PRO A 110 8.22 5.86 -3.11
CA PRO A 110 8.91 5.75 -1.84
C PRO A 110 8.24 6.60 -0.76
N VAL A 111 8.13 6.04 0.45
CA VAL A 111 7.71 6.80 1.63
C VAL A 111 8.94 7.46 2.22
N HIS A 112 8.91 8.78 2.33
CA HIS A 112 9.98 9.56 2.93
C HIS A 112 9.55 10.18 4.25
N ALA A 113 10.44 10.12 5.24
CA ALA A 113 10.29 10.79 6.53
C ALA A 113 11.64 11.37 6.97
N GLN A 114 11.63 12.54 7.61
CA GLN A 114 12.83 13.21 8.08
C GLN A 114 12.78 13.44 9.59
N ALA A 115 13.93 13.31 10.24
CA ALA A 115 14.11 13.56 11.66
C ALA A 115 15.52 14.10 11.93
N GLY A 116 15.65 15.43 12.05
CA GLY A 116 16.95 16.08 12.24
C GLY A 116 17.91 15.81 11.09
N LYS A 117 19.03 15.12 11.37
CA LYS A 117 20.03 14.70 10.36
C LYS A 117 19.66 13.39 9.66
N LEU A 118 18.57 12.74 10.03
CA LEU A 118 18.19 11.44 9.48
C LEU A 118 17.06 11.59 8.46
N GLU A 119 17.16 10.84 7.37
CA GLU A 119 16.10 10.71 6.37
C GLU A 119 15.81 9.23 6.13
N MET A 120 14.61 8.80 6.49
CA MET A 120 14.14 7.45 6.26
C MET A 120 13.44 7.37 4.90
N THR A 121 13.78 6.35 4.14
CA THR A 121 13.13 6.01 2.87
C THR A 121 12.66 4.55 2.90
N LEU A 122 11.37 4.33 2.66
CA LEU A 122 10.79 3.00 2.48
C LEU A 122 10.40 2.84 1.01
N ARG A 123 10.85 1.79 0.34
CA ARG A 123 10.64 1.61 -1.11
C ARG A 123 10.69 0.14 -1.51
N CYS A 124 10.55 -0.13 -2.81
CA CYS A 124 10.96 -1.40 -3.38
C CYS A 124 12.39 -1.30 -3.92
N ASN A 125 13.21 -2.32 -3.68
CA ASN A 125 14.46 -2.49 -4.40
C ASN A 125 14.13 -2.86 -5.86
N SER A 126 14.61 -2.07 -6.82
CA SER A 126 14.38 -2.33 -8.26
C SER A 126 15.01 -3.63 -8.75
N ASP A 127 16.11 -4.04 -8.14
CA ASP A 127 16.95 -5.13 -8.62
C ASP A 127 16.48 -6.47 -8.05
N THR A 128 16.06 -6.48 -6.78
CA THR A 128 15.63 -7.70 -6.08
C THR A 128 14.12 -7.82 -5.93
N SER A 129 13.36 -6.78 -6.25
CA SER A 129 11.90 -6.73 -6.07
C SER A 129 11.45 -7.01 -4.64
N VAL A 130 12.28 -6.70 -3.64
CA VAL A 130 11.94 -6.84 -2.21
C VAL A 130 11.78 -5.47 -1.54
N PRO A 131 10.93 -5.36 -0.49
CA PRO A 131 10.79 -4.11 0.25
C PRO A 131 12.11 -3.71 0.95
N GLU A 132 12.45 -2.44 0.88
CA GLU A 132 13.61 -1.84 1.56
C GLU A 132 13.18 -0.79 2.56
N ALA A 133 13.92 -0.73 3.67
CA ALA A 133 13.88 0.36 4.63
C ALA A 133 15.30 0.88 4.81
N LEU A 134 15.53 2.14 4.48
CA LEU A 134 16.84 2.77 4.51
C LEU A 134 16.78 4.01 5.41
N ILE A 135 17.83 4.28 6.17
CA ILE A 135 18.01 5.57 6.84
C ILE A 135 19.32 6.19 6.34
N TYR A 136 19.18 7.32 5.64
CA TYR A 136 20.27 8.16 5.20
C TYR A 136 20.66 9.17 6.28
N ILE A 137 21.96 9.31 6.53
CA ILE A 137 22.53 10.24 7.49
C ILE A 137 23.03 11.48 6.72
N ARG A 138 22.23 12.53 6.74
CA ARG A 138 22.52 13.79 6.04
C ARG A 138 23.75 14.47 6.63
N ASN A 139 24.70 14.81 5.76
CA ASN A 139 25.96 15.48 6.13
C ASN A 139 26.71 14.76 7.27
N GLY A 140 26.61 13.43 7.32
CA GLY A 140 27.29 12.59 8.29
C GLY A 140 27.88 11.35 7.62
N GLN A 141 28.64 10.61 8.41
CA GLN A 141 29.22 9.32 8.03
C GLN A 141 29.45 8.45 9.26
N LEU A 142 29.33 7.14 9.08
CA LEU A 142 29.58 6.12 10.10
C LEU A 142 30.94 5.44 9.92
N LEU A 143 31.44 5.39 8.70
CA LEU A 143 32.72 4.79 8.35
C LEU A 143 33.79 5.86 8.21
N SER A 144 34.97 5.60 8.75
CA SER A 144 36.19 6.35 8.45
C SER A 144 36.65 6.11 7.01
N GLU A 145 37.47 7.01 6.44
CA GLU A 145 38.04 6.83 5.10
C GLU A 145 38.83 5.51 4.94
N LYS A 146 39.50 5.09 6.01
CA LYS A 146 40.19 3.80 6.05
C LYS A 146 39.21 2.63 5.93
N GLU A 147 38.12 2.65 6.69
CA GLU A 147 37.08 1.60 6.64
C GLU A 147 36.37 1.56 5.28
N LYS A 148 36.08 2.71 4.66
CA LYS A 148 35.49 2.75 3.31
C LYS A 148 36.39 2.06 2.28
N THR A 149 37.69 2.36 2.35
CA THR A 149 38.70 1.76 1.46
C THR A 149 38.81 0.25 1.69
N GLU A 150 38.84 -0.18 2.96
CA GLU A 150 38.90 -1.59 3.33
C GLU A 150 37.63 -2.36 2.91
N GLN A 151 36.45 -1.76 3.08
CA GLN A 151 35.18 -2.36 2.65
C GLN A 151 35.14 -2.58 1.14
N GLY A 152 35.49 -1.55 0.36
CA GLY A 152 35.52 -1.66 -1.11
C GLY A 152 36.45 -2.77 -1.57
N LYS A 153 37.65 -2.87 -0.97
CA LYS A 153 38.61 -3.94 -1.29
C LYS A 153 38.08 -5.33 -0.90
N LYS A 154 37.61 -5.49 0.34
CA LYS A 154 37.16 -6.80 0.84
C LYS A 154 35.91 -7.32 0.14
N LEU A 155 34.99 -6.44 -0.28
CA LEU A 155 33.83 -6.84 -1.06
C LEU A 155 34.20 -7.44 -2.43
N MET A 156 35.34 -7.04 -3.00
CA MET A 156 35.86 -7.63 -4.25
C MET A 156 36.67 -8.90 -4.00
N ASP A 157 37.48 -8.91 -2.93
CA ASP A 157 38.49 -9.95 -2.69
C ASP A 157 37.96 -11.14 -1.87
N ASP A 158 36.93 -10.95 -1.03
CA ASP A 158 36.40 -11.97 -0.13
C ASP A 158 34.87 -12.12 -0.29
N PRO A 159 34.40 -13.18 -0.96
CA PRO A 159 32.97 -13.43 -1.16
C PRO A 159 32.19 -13.69 0.14
N ASN A 160 32.87 -13.94 1.27
CA ASN A 160 32.24 -14.13 2.57
C ASN A 160 32.22 -12.86 3.43
N PHE A 161 32.75 -11.74 2.94
CA PHE A 161 32.79 -10.50 3.70
C PHE A 161 31.38 -9.91 3.85
N MET A 162 30.88 -9.87 5.08
CA MET A 162 29.51 -9.43 5.40
C MET A 162 29.35 -7.90 5.51
N GLY A 163 30.38 -7.11 5.21
CA GLY A 163 30.34 -5.64 5.36
C GLY A 163 30.47 -5.15 6.80
N TYR A 164 30.32 -3.83 6.99
CA TYR A 164 30.30 -3.21 8.31
C TYR A 164 28.87 -2.99 8.80
N PHE A 165 28.71 -2.93 10.13
CA PHE A 165 27.41 -2.81 10.79
C PHE A 165 27.39 -1.66 11.81
N ALA A 166 26.22 -1.04 12.00
CA ALA A 166 25.94 -0.13 13.09
C ALA A 166 25.07 -0.82 14.15
N THR A 167 25.22 -0.41 15.42
CA THR A 167 24.25 -0.78 16.46
C THR A 167 23.10 0.20 16.39
N VAL A 168 21.89 -0.28 16.14
CA VAL A 168 20.70 0.55 15.98
C VAL A 168 19.70 0.17 17.06
N SER A 169 19.38 1.13 17.94
CA SER A 169 18.27 1.02 18.86
C SER A 169 17.05 1.70 18.24
N THR A 170 15.92 1.01 18.19
CA THR A 170 14.65 1.54 17.71
C THR A 170 13.61 1.56 18.84
N VAL A 171 12.71 2.54 18.82
CA VAL A 171 11.50 2.55 19.65
C VAL A 171 10.30 2.80 18.75
N ILE A 172 9.38 1.84 18.69
CA ILE A 172 8.12 1.96 17.93
C ILE A 172 6.99 1.90 18.94
N ASP A 173 6.23 2.99 19.07
CA ASP A 173 5.14 3.15 20.04
C ASP A 173 5.50 2.66 21.47
N GLY A 174 6.72 2.96 21.92
CA GLY A 174 7.24 2.61 23.25
C GLY A 174 7.93 1.25 23.36
N ILE A 175 7.86 0.40 22.32
CA ILE A 175 8.55 -0.90 22.30
C ILE A 175 9.98 -0.70 21.79
N ARG A 176 10.97 -0.97 22.64
CA ARG A 176 12.39 -0.83 22.32
C ARG A 176 12.99 -2.13 21.78
N LYS A 177 13.76 -2.03 20.69
CA LYS A 177 14.57 -3.11 20.12
C LYS A 177 15.98 -2.60 19.86
N THR A 178 17.00 -3.48 19.89
CA THR A 178 18.37 -3.13 19.52
C THR A 178 18.96 -4.23 18.67
N GLU A 179 19.48 -3.85 17.50
CA GLU A 179 19.92 -4.78 16.47
C GLU A 179 21.19 -4.26 15.77
N LYS A 180 21.84 -5.13 15.00
CA LYS A 180 22.89 -4.74 14.07
C LYS A 180 22.29 -4.49 12.69
N TRP A 181 22.49 -3.31 12.14
CA TRP A 181 22.04 -2.94 10.80
C TRP A 181 23.25 -2.79 9.88
N GLY A 182 23.11 -3.20 8.62
CA GLY A 182 24.16 -3.07 7.62
C GLY A 182 24.44 -1.60 7.30
N ILE A 183 25.67 -1.33 6.89
CA ILE A 183 26.13 0.00 6.44
C ILE A 183 26.54 -0.11 4.97
N ASP A 184 26.09 0.86 4.17
CA ASP A 184 26.48 0.96 2.76
C ASP A 184 27.99 1.27 2.59
N MET A 185 28.47 1.19 1.35
CA MET A 185 29.90 1.33 1.05
C MET A 185 30.48 2.71 1.40
N ILE A 186 29.64 3.75 1.43
CA ILE A 186 30.08 5.12 1.72
C ILE A 186 29.84 5.52 3.19
N GLY A 187 29.22 4.65 3.99
CA GLY A 187 28.99 4.88 5.41
C GLY A 187 27.87 5.87 5.73
N GLN A 188 26.95 6.14 4.80
CA GLN A 188 25.89 7.15 4.97
C GLN A 188 24.50 6.53 5.09
N ILE A 189 24.32 5.30 4.64
CA ILE A 189 23.03 4.60 4.69
C ILE A 189 23.15 3.43 5.66
N VAL A 190 22.16 3.31 6.54
CA VAL A 190 21.94 2.09 7.34
C VAL A 190 20.65 1.40 6.94
N PHE A 191 20.66 0.07 6.97
CA PHE A 191 19.53 -0.76 6.59
C PHE A 191 19.40 -2.00 7.49
N PRO A 192 18.18 -2.36 7.93
CA PRO A 192 17.94 -3.54 8.75
C PRO A 192 18.11 -4.82 7.91
N GLU A 193 18.47 -5.91 8.58
CA GLU A 193 18.50 -7.25 7.97
C GLU A 193 17.09 -7.69 7.50
N LYS A 194 16.05 -7.27 8.22
CA LYS A 194 14.66 -7.64 7.96
C LYS A 194 13.77 -6.41 7.72
N PRO A 195 13.87 -5.78 6.53
CA PRO A 195 13.13 -4.55 6.22
C PRO A 195 11.60 -4.74 6.26
N HIS A 196 11.10 -5.93 5.89
CA HIS A 196 9.68 -6.23 5.88
C HIS A 196 9.05 -6.23 7.28
N GLU A 197 9.74 -6.77 8.30
CA GLU A 197 9.26 -6.76 9.70
C GLU A 197 9.17 -5.30 10.20
N LEU A 198 10.20 -4.49 9.93
CA LEU A 198 10.21 -3.07 10.29
C LEU A 198 9.06 -2.31 9.61
N ILE A 199 8.92 -2.45 8.29
CA ILE A 199 7.85 -1.80 7.53
C ILE A 199 6.47 -2.18 8.09
N SER A 200 6.25 -3.45 8.41
CA SER A 200 4.99 -3.94 8.98
C SER A 200 4.69 -3.23 10.31
N ALA A 201 5.68 -3.15 11.21
CA ALA A 201 5.53 -2.44 12.48
C ALA A 201 5.26 -0.93 12.30
N LEU A 202 5.89 -0.30 11.32
CA LEU A 202 5.74 1.13 11.04
C LEU A 202 4.37 1.52 10.47
N ARG A 203 3.62 0.59 9.85
CA ARG A 203 2.30 0.88 9.26
C ARG A 203 1.28 1.37 10.27
N SER A 204 1.30 0.80 11.48
CA SER A 204 0.40 1.18 12.58
C SER A 204 1.02 2.17 13.54
N ALA A 205 2.31 2.48 13.38
CA ALA A 205 3.05 3.29 14.34
C ALA A 205 2.62 4.75 14.31
N LYS A 206 2.59 5.39 15.49
CA LYS A 206 2.49 6.85 15.58
C LYS A 206 3.86 7.48 15.43
N THR A 207 4.84 6.91 16.11
CA THR A 207 6.21 7.43 16.14
C THR A 207 7.22 6.31 15.97
N PHE A 208 8.32 6.63 15.31
CA PHE A 208 9.48 5.76 15.19
C PHE A 208 10.72 6.52 15.63
N GLU A 209 11.29 6.13 16.77
CA GLU A 209 12.54 6.68 17.26
C GLU A 209 13.68 5.75 16.88
N VAL A 210 14.81 6.33 16.49
CA VAL A 210 16.03 5.60 16.14
C VAL A 210 17.24 6.26 16.77
N ASP A 211 18.16 5.44 17.27
CA ASP A 211 19.49 5.81 17.73
C ASP A 211 20.51 4.87 17.06
N ILE A 212 21.33 5.44 16.17
CA ILE A 212 22.32 4.75 15.34
C ILE A 212 23.71 5.04 15.91
N LYS A 213 24.41 4.00 16.36
CA LYS A 213 25.74 4.08 16.97
C LYS A 213 26.78 3.24 16.24
N ARG A 214 27.93 3.85 15.96
CA ARG A 214 29.14 3.16 15.52
C ARG A 214 30.38 3.91 15.99
N GLY A 215 31.19 3.28 16.85
CA GLY A 215 32.36 3.92 17.43
C GLY A 215 31.97 5.18 18.20
N THR A 216 32.58 6.31 17.86
CA THR A 216 32.26 7.63 18.42
C THR A 216 31.09 8.33 17.70
N ASN A 217 30.68 7.85 16.53
CA ASN A 217 29.61 8.45 15.74
C ASN A 217 28.25 7.98 16.26
N THR A 218 27.39 8.95 16.61
CA THR A 218 26.03 8.71 17.09
C THR A 218 25.06 9.65 16.38
N TYR A 219 23.96 9.10 15.86
CA TYR A 219 22.90 9.87 15.22
C TYR A 219 21.55 9.37 15.71
N ALA A 220 20.68 10.27 16.15
CA ALA A 220 19.37 9.92 16.65
C ALA A 220 18.28 10.85 16.07
N GLY A 221 17.05 10.33 16.00
CA GLY A 221 15.91 11.09 15.53
C GLY A 221 14.58 10.38 15.78
N THR A 222 13.51 11.16 15.81
CA THR A 222 12.13 10.68 15.95
C THR A 222 11.33 11.03 14.71
N PHE A 223 10.86 10.02 13.98
CA PHE A 223 10.00 10.16 12.80
C PHE A 223 8.53 10.13 13.20
N GLN A 224 7.75 11.04 12.65
CA GLN A 224 6.29 11.04 12.76
C GLN A 224 5.69 10.15 11.67
N MET A 225 5.06 9.05 12.06
CA MET A 225 4.64 7.97 11.15
C MET A 225 3.14 7.94 10.87
N THR A 226 2.32 8.60 11.70
CA THR A 226 0.87 8.65 11.51
C THR A 226 0.49 9.09 10.10
N GLY A 227 -0.23 8.22 9.38
CA GLY A 227 -0.71 8.49 8.02
C GLY A 227 0.38 8.53 6.93
N LYS A 228 1.65 8.24 7.25
CA LYS A 228 2.74 8.24 6.26
C LYS A 228 2.74 7.00 5.38
N ILE A 229 2.38 5.85 5.93
CA ILE A 229 2.29 4.59 5.21
C ILE A 229 0.82 4.22 5.07
N SER A 230 0.30 4.22 3.84
CA SER A 230 -1.07 3.78 3.59
C SER A 230 -1.22 2.30 4.00
N PRO A 231 -2.36 1.88 4.58
CA PRO A 231 -2.68 0.46 4.76
C PRO A 231 -2.63 -0.33 3.44
N LEU A 232 -2.94 0.33 2.33
CA LEU A 232 -2.90 -0.23 0.98
C LEU A 232 -1.50 -0.15 0.35
N TRP A 233 -0.50 0.38 1.07
CA TRP A 233 0.85 0.54 0.53
C TRP A 233 1.46 -0.82 0.21
N ASN A 234 1.85 -1.09 -1.03
CA ASN A 234 2.56 -2.30 -1.41
C ASN A 234 3.76 -1.97 -2.32
N PRO A 235 4.95 -1.74 -1.75
CA PRO A 235 6.08 -1.15 -2.48
C PRO A 235 6.48 -1.95 -3.72
N CYS A 236 6.42 -3.28 -3.65
CA CYS A 236 6.87 -4.18 -4.71
C CYS A 236 5.74 -4.81 -5.51
N GLY A 237 4.50 -4.34 -5.36
CA GLY A 237 3.33 -4.91 -6.03
C GLY A 237 3.00 -6.34 -5.54
N ALA A 238 1.97 -6.95 -6.13
CA ALA A 238 1.77 -8.38 -5.97
C ALA A 238 2.89 -9.09 -6.73
N MET A 239 3.77 -9.81 -6.04
CA MET A 239 4.74 -10.67 -6.72
C MET A 239 3.96 -11.66 -7.61
N PRO A 240 4.36 -11.88 -8.87
CA PRO A 240 3.87 -13.03 -9.59
C PRO A 240 4.23 -14.26 -8.77
N ARG A 241 3.22 -15.05 -8.40
CA ARG A 241 3.41 -16.37 -7.82
C ARG A 241 3.91 -17.34 -8.87
#